data_AF-A0A6S7KY90-F1
#
_entry.id   AF-A0A6S7KY90-F1
#
_cell.length_a   1.000
_cell.length_b   1.000
_cell.length_c   1.000
_cell.angle_alpha   90.00
_cell.angle_beta   90.00
_cell.angle_gamma   90.00
#
_symmetry.space_group_name_H-M   'P 1'
#
loop_
_entity.id
_entity.type
_entity.pdbx_description
1 polymer ?
#
loop_
_entity_poly.entity_id
_entity_poly.type
_entity_poly.pdbx_seq_one_letter_code
_entity_poly.pdbx_strand_id
1 'polypeptide(L)'
;TDTNISQSHSQSTTSSNATANFSTGANISQSHSQPTTSSSNATENFRRAFPGLCARNQTRPKRTSLGSNIASIPHKMSRTYSGTFIAKETWTHDFCLLSSPAAKKTPTTVEIEQLRKAGLGKRKIVFPSKDADHNGLVKHLEASYPKLKSGGGFELLKGIGGGSGARNLESLPLGSNGYSIRYLRETLCIGQAVLYIKPLQVKLDMTPEDVNYVCIN
;
A
#
# COMPACT_ATOMS: atom_id res chain seq x y z
N THR A 1 -43.11 -61.55 6.66
CA THR A 1 -42.87 -60.82 7.93
C THR A 1 -43.18 -59.36 7.68
N ASP A 2 -44.44 -58.99 7.88
CA ASP A 2 -44.88 -57.60 7.98
C ASP A 2 -44.66 -57.12 9.42
N THR A 3 -44.00 -55.98 9.64
CA THR A 3 -44.39 -54.99 10.66
C THR A 3 -43.86 -53.59 10.34
N ASN A 4 -44.75 -52.64 10.56
CA ASN A 4 -44.80 -51.19 10.41
C ASN A 4 -43.97 -50.42 11.48
N ILE A 5 -43.64 -49.12 11.25
CA ILE A 5 -43.95 -47.96 12.13
C ILE A 5 -43.27 -46.63 11.67
N SER A 6 -44.15 -45.70 11.28
CA SER A 6 -44.27 -44.22 11.33
C SER A 6 -43.19 -43.30 11.94
N GLN A 7 -42.88 -42.17 11.26
CA GLN A 7 -43.24 -40.73 11.50
C GLN A 7 -42.61 -40.08 12.77
N SER A 8 -42.22 -38.82 12.88
CA SER A 8 -42.63 -37.52 12.31
C SER A 8 -41.60 -36.43 12.74
N HIS A 9 -41.40 -35.37 11.97
CA HIS A 9 -40.92 -34.08 12.50
C HIS A 9 -41.67 -32.92 11.84
N SER A 10 -42.39 -32.17 12.67
CA SER A 10 -43.06 -30.90 12.38
C SER A 10 -42.24 -29.77 13.01
N GLN A 11 -42.12 -28.62 12.34
CA GLN A 11 -42.11 -27.30 13.00
C GLN A 11 -42.11 -26.17 11.96
N SER A 12 -43.19 -25.41 11.93
CA SER A 12 -43.27 -24.04 11.41
C SER A 12 -44.40 -23.35 12.15
N THR A 13 -44.05 -22.36 12.98
CA THR A 13 -45.01 -21.49 13.67
C THR A 13 -44.54 -20.04 13.59
N THR A 14 -45.54 -19.22 13.34
CA THR A 14 -45.64 -17.80 13.01
C THR A 14 -45.43 -16.83 14.18
N SER A 15 -44.96 -15.62 13.82
CA SER A 15 -45.37 -14.27 14.27
C SER A 15 -45.23 -13.86 15.75
N SER A 16 -44.73 -12.62 15.98
CA SER A 16 -45.46 -11.55 16.70
C SER A 16 -44.67 -10.23 16.78
N ASN A 17 -45.38 -9.14 16.52
CA ASN A 17 -45.01 -7.74 16.74
C ASN A 17 -44.78 -7.42 18.23
N ALA A 18 -43.87 -6.48 18.51
CA ALA A 18 -43.87 -5.74 19.77
C ALA A 18 -43.56 -4.25 19.51
N THR A 19 -44.61 -3.45 19.63
CA THR A 19 -44.60 -1.99 19.77
C THR A 19 -44.18 -1.65 21.19
N ALA A 20 -43.16 -0.80 21.37
CA ALA A 20 -42.85 -0.20 22.66
C ALA A 20 -42.66 1.32 22.48
N ASN A 21 -43.71 2.07 22.83
CA ASN A 21 -43.63 3.49 23.11
C ASN A 21 -43.02 3.67 24.51
N PHE A 22 -41.95 4.45 24.61
CA PHE A 22 -41.55 5.07 25.87
C PHE A 22 -41.30 6.56 25.63
N SER A 23 -42.19 7.37 26.21
CA SER A 23 -41.99 8.80 26.40
C SER A 23 -41.24 9.01 27.71
N THR A 24 -40.10 9.71 27.67
CA THR A 24 -39.61 10.43 28.85
C THR A 24 -38.79 11.61 28.37
N GLY A 25 -39.27 12.81 28.67
CA GLY A 25 -38.61 14.05 28.34
C GLY A 25 -37.35 14.25 29.18
N ALA A 26 -36.28 14.71 28.53
CA ALA A 26 -35.21 15.44 29.16
C ALA A 26 -34.79 16.56 28.20
N ASN A 27 -35.10 17.78 28.63
CA ASN A 27 -34.75 19.03 27.99
C ASN A 27 -33.24 19.26 28.16
N ILE A 28 -32.47 19.20 27.07
CA ILE A 28 -31.07 19.65 27.04
C ILE A 28 -30.91 20.58 25.84
N SER A 29 -30.89 21.88 26.15
CA SER A 29 -30.40 22.93 25.28
C SER A 29 -28.93 22.68 24.95
N GLN A 30 -28.63 22.26 23.72
CA GLN A 30 -27.30 22.44 23.13
C GLN A 30 -27.45 23.00 21.71
N SER A 31 -26.97 24.22 21.57
CA SER A 31 -26.79 24.99 20.34
C SER A 31 -26.16 24.16 19.23
N HIS A 32 -26.97 23.72 18.27
CA HIS A 32 -26.51 23.27 16.98
C HIS A 32 -26.33 24.50 16.08
N SER A 33 -25.08 24.92 15.90
CA SER A 33 -24.71 25.81 14.81
C SER A 33 -24.97 25.06 13.50
N GLN A 34 -26.01 25.48 12.79
CA GLN A 34 -26.28 25.02 11.43
C GLN A 34 -25.05 25.28 10.55
N PRO A 35 -24.63 24.33 9.69
CA PRO A 35 -23.76 24.67 8.58
C PRO A 35 -24.60 25.46 7.59
N THR A 36 -24.41 26.78 7.62
CA THR A 36 -24.91 27.67 6.58
C THR A 36 -24.34 27.20 5.25
N THR A 37 -25.24 26.93 4.30
CA THR A 37 -24.93 26.74 2.89
C THR A 37 -24.37 28.04 2.34
N SER A 38 -23.10 28.32 2.59
CA SER A 38 -22.30 29.16 1.71
C SER A 38 -21.64 28.21 0.73
N SER A 39 -22.01 28.31 -0.55
CA SER A 39 -21.23 27.77 -1.66
C SER A 39 -19.90 28.51 -1.73
N SER A 40 -19.09 28.33 -0.70
CA SER A 40 -17.70 28.73 -0.69
C SER A 40 -17.05 27.93 -1.80
N ASN A 41 -16.71 28.61 -2.89
CA ASN A 41 -16.00 27.98 -3.99
C ASN A 41 -14.79 27.26 -3.38
N ALA A 42 -14.60 25.99 -3.74
CA ALA A 42 -13.56 25.16 -3.10
C ALA A 42 -12.17 25.85 -3.16
N THR A 43 -11.96 26.65 -4.20
CA THR A 43 -10.81 27.53 -4.41
C THR A 43 -10.60 28.56 -3.28
N GLU A 44 -11.64 29.19 -2.73
CA GLU A 44 -11.54 30.18 -1.65
C GLU A 44 -11.26 29.53 -0.32
N ASN A 45 -11.91 28.39 -0.05
CA ASN A 45 -11.62 27.61 1.15
C ASN A 45 -10.16 27.16 1.15
N PHE A 46 -9.65 26.71 -0.01
CA PHE A 46 -8.25 26.37 -0.17
C PHE A 46 -7.33 27.60 0.04
N ARG A 47 -7.66 28.76 -0.53
CA ARG A 47 -6.90 30.01 -0.34
C ARG A 47 -6.85 30.45 1.12
N ARG A 48 -7.94 30.27 1.87
CA ARG A 48 -8.03 30.59 3.31
C ARG A 48 -7.25 29.61 4.17
N ALA A 49 -7.33 28.32 3.87
CA ALA A 49 -6.64 27.29 4.64
C ALA A 49 -5.12 27.32 4.41
N PHE A 50 -4.68 27.72 3.20
CA PHE A 50 -3.28 27.72 2.80
C PHE A 50 -2.82 29.07 2.21
N PRO A 51 -2.81 30.16 3.02
CA PRO A 51 -2.52 31.50 2.53
C PRO A 51 -1.11 31.63 1.94
N GLY A 52 -0.12 30.93 2.49
CA GLY A 52 1.27 30.93 2.01
C GLY A 52 1.49 30.28 0.64
N LEU A 53 0.60 29.38 0.21
CA LEU A 53 0.66 28.75 -1.12
C LEU A 53 -0.02 29.62 -2.19
N CYS A 54 -1.00 30.44 -1.81
CA CYS A 54 -1.82 31.20 -2.74
C CYS A 54 -1.38 32.67 -2.91
N ALA A 55 -0.57 33.20 -1.99
CA ALA A 55 -0.11 34.59 -1.98
C ALA A 55 0.92 34.94 -3.08
N ARG A 56 1.41 33.97 -3.86
CA ARG A 56 2.57 34.18 -4.74
C ARG A 56 2.31 35.07 -5.97
N ASN A 57 1.04 35.34 -6.32
CA ASN A 57 0.69 36.05 -7.55
C ASN A 57 -0.03 37.38 -7.37
N GLN A 58 -0.10 37.94 -6.16
CA GLN A 58 -0.63 39.29 -5.97
C GLN A 58 0.40 40.15 -5.23
N THR A 59 0.82 41.23 -5.91
CA THR A 59 1.64 42.36 -5.45
C THR A 59 3.10 42.08 -5.05
N ARG A 60 3.98 41.97 -6.05
CA ARG A 60 5.39 42.35 -5.88
C ARG A 60 5.49 43.89 -5.98
N PRO A 61 5.82 44.64 -4.92
CA PRO A 61 6.07 46.07 -5.05
C PRO A 61 7.39 46.29 -5.80
N LYS A 62 7.38 47.19 -6.80
CA LYS A 62 8.61 47.73 -7.39
C LYS A 62 9.33 48.56 -6.32
N ARG A 63 10.45 48.07 -5.79
CA ARG A 63 11.33 48.87 -4.92
C ARG A 63 12.03 49.92 -5.76
N THR A 64 11.80 51.19 -5.44
CA THR A 64 12.60 52.33 -5.86
C THR A 64 14.00 52.23 -5.25
N SER A 65 15.01 52.56 -6.04
CA SER A 65 16.43 52.47 -5.68
C SER A 65 16.87 53.66 -4.82
N LEU A 66 17.44 53.40 -3.64
CA LEU A 66 18.42 54.29 -3.05
C LEU A 66 19.40 53.50 -2.17
N GLY A 67 20.67 53.55 -2.56
CA GLY A 67 21.89 53.40 -1.77
C GLY A 67 21.98 52.32 -0.68
N SER A 68 22.76 51.28 -0.94
CA SER A 68 23.75 50.77 0.02
C SER A 68 24.73 49.83 -0.68
N ASN A 69 26.01 50.19 -0.62
CA ASN A 69 27.13 49.34 -0.99
C ASN A 69 27.16 48.12 -0.07
N ILE A 70 26.54 47.03 -0.51
CA ILE A 70 26.74 45.72 0.07
C ILE A 70 27.30 44.87 -1.06
N ALA A 71 28.55 44.46 -0.88
CA ALA A 71 29.28 43.54 -1.73
C ALA A 71 28.34 42.45 -2.24
N SER A 72 28.35 42.22 -3.54
CA SER A 72 27.58 41.17 -4.19
C SER A 72 27.91 39.84 -3.51
N ILE A 73 27.02 39.39 -2.64
CA ILE A 73 26.99 38.01 -2.18
C ILE A 73 26.97 37.19 -3.46
N PRO A 74 27.96 36.30 -3.71
CA PRO A 74 27.92 35.48 -4.90
C PRO A 74 26.64 34.65 -4.79
N HIS A 75 25.63 35.01 -5.58
CA HIS A 75 24.52 34.12 -5.85
C HIS A 75 25.19 32.85 -6.32
N LYS A 76 25.12 31.78 -5.49
CA LYS A 76 25.50 30.44 -5.89
C LYS A 76 24.95 30.29 -7.30
N MET A 77 25.84 30.20 -8.28
CA MET A 77 25.44 29.93 -9.65
C MET A 77 24.51 28.74 -9.54
N SER A 78 23.21 28.99 -9.77
CA SER A 78 22.28 27.93 -10.08
C SER A 78 22.97 27.20 -11.19
N ARG A 79 23.43 25.98 -10.90
CA ARG A 79 24.02 25.12 -11.89
C ARG A 79 22.86 24.92 -12.85
N THR A 80 22.85 25.69 -13.94
CA THR A 80 21.88 25.55 -15.01
C THR A 80 22.11 24.15 -15.52
N TYR A 81 21.36 23.20 -14.97
CA TYR A 81 21.34 21.85 -15.44
C TYR A 81 20.64 21.94 -16.79
N SER A 82 21.42 22.25 -17.84
CA SER A 82 21.00 22.27 -19.23
C SER A 82 20.83 20.84 -19.73
N GLY A 83 20.11 20.03 -18.97
CA GLY A 83 19.70 18.69 -19.29
C GLY A 83 18.22 18.62 -19.00
N THR A 84 17.41 18.34 -20.01
CA THR A 84 16.03 17.90 -19.80
C THR A 84 16.07 16.74 -18.80
N PHE A 85 15.33 16.84 -17.69
CA PHE A 85 15.17 15.71 -16.78
C PHE A 85 14.49 14.59 -17.54
N ILE A 86 15.24 13.56 -17.90
CA ILE A 86 14.69 12.34 -18.51
C ILE A 86 14.25 11.43 -17.36
N ALA A 87 12.95 11.36 -17.14
CA ALA A 87 12.38 10.43 -16.18
C ALA A 87 12.76 9.00 -16.60
N LYS A 88 13.50 8.29 -15.75
CA LYS A 88 13.80 6.88 -16.00
C LYS A 88 12.51 6.07 -15.90
N GLU A 89 12.30 5.19 -16.87
CA GLU A 89 11.17 4.26 -16.92
C GLU A 89 11.34 3.15 -15.87
N THR A 90 11.13 3.49 -14.59
CA THR A 90 11.23 2.53 -13.48
C THR A 90 9.87 1.94 -13.12
N TRP A 91 9.90 0.79 -12.44
CA TRP A 91 8.73 0.25 -11.76
C TRP A 91 9.08 -0.01 -10.29
N THR A 92 8.33 0.60 -9.38
CA THR A 92 8.51 0.39 -7.95
C THR A 92 7.32 -0.37 -7.41
N HIS A 93 7.56 -1.43 -6.66
CA HIS A 93 6.48 -2.26 -6.15
C HIS A 93 6.81 -2.92 -4.81
N ASP A 94 5.77 -3.21 -4.02
CA ASP A 94 5.90 -3.82 -2.71
C ASP A 94 5.87 -5.35 -2.84
N PHE A 95 6.94 -5.99 -2.38
CA PHE A 95 7.05 -7.44 -2.27
C PHE A 95 7.11 -7.86 -0.82
N CYS A 96 6.69 -9.09 -0.51
CA CYS A 96 6.83 -9.69 0.80
C CYS A 96 7.32 -11.13 0.68
N LEU A 97 8.56 -11.39 1.08
CA LEU A 97 9.13 -12.74 1.05
C LEU A 97 8.68 -13.54 2.28
N LEU A 98 8.05 -14.68 2.03
CA LEU A 98 7.62 -15.65 3.02
C LEU A 98 8.73 -16.67 3.29
N SER A 99 8.80 -17.19 4.51
CA SER A 99 9.81 -18.19 4.87
C SER A 99 9.43 -19.61 4.44
N SER A 100 8.15 -19.96 4.47
CA SER A 100 7.68 -21.33 4.26
C SER A 100 7.13 -21.58 2.85
N PRO A 101 7.49 -22.69 2.19
CA PRO A 101 6.88 -23.10 0.92
C PRO A 101 5.40 -23.49 1.07
N ALA A 102 4.98 -23.83 2.29
CA ALA A 102 3.60 -24.20 2.60
C ALA A 102 2.70 -23.00 2.96
N ALA A 103 3.17 -21.77 2.81
CA ALA A 103 2.39 -20.58 3.18
C ALA A 103 1.15 -20.41 2.28
N LYS A 104 -0.02 -20.25 2.91
CA LYS A 104 -1.34 -20.12 2.25
C LYS A 104 -2.08 -18.84 2.62
N LYS A 105 -1.58 -18.08 3.59
CA LYS A 105 -2.21 -16.86 4.08
C LYS A 105 -1.19 -15.72 4.16
N THR A 106 -1.68 -14.50 4.07
CA THR A 106 -0.86 -13.31 4.29
C THR A 106 -0.38 -13.30 5.75
N PRO A 107 0.89 -12.96 6.01
CA PRO A 107 1.41 -12.90 7.36
C PRO A 107 0.71 -11.82 8.18
N THR A 108 0.52 -12.10 9.46
CA THR A 108 0.10 -11.14 10.48
C THR A 108 1.18 -10.07 10.72
N THR A 109 0.82 -8.99 11.42
CA THR A 109 1.78 -7.94 11.77
C THR A 109 3.00 -8.47 12.53
N VAL A 110 2.79 -9.43 13.44
CA VAL A 110 3.87 -10.06 14.22
C VAL A 110 4.77 -10.90 13.33
N GLU A 111 4.20 -11.71 12.43
CA GLU A 111 4.96 -12.51 11.47
C GLU A 111 5.73 -11.63 10.48
N ILE A 112 5.15 -10.50 10.03
CA ILE A 112 5.84 -9.53 9.18
C ILE A 112 7.09 -9.02 9.89
N GLU A 113 7.02 -8.68 11.18
CA GLU A 113 8.17 -8.19 11.93
C GLU A 113 9.24 -9.26 12.13
N GLN A 114 8.85 -10.51 12.39
CA GLN A 114 9.79 -11.64 12.45
C GLN A 114 10.49 -11.88 11.11
N LEU A 115 9.73 -11.87 10.01
CA LEU A 115 10.27 -12.00 8.66
C LEU A 115 11.23 -10.85 8.35
N ARG A 116 10.86 -9.62 8.72
CA ARG A 116 11.70 -8.42 8.53
C ARG A 116 13.02 -8.52 9.28
N LYS A 117 13.01 -8.97 10.53
CA LYS A 117 14.24 -9.22 11.32
C LYS A 117 15.15 -10.25 10.67
N ALA A 118 14.58 -11.28 10.05
CA ALA A 118 15.32 -12.33 9.34
C ALA A 118 15.86 -11.92 7.96
N GLY A 119 15.69 -10.65 7.56
CA GLY A 119 16.03 -10.21 6.19
C GLY A 119 15.00 -10.63 5.14
N LEU A 120 13.87 -11.23 5.53
CA LEU A 120 12.76 -11.58 4.66
C LEU A 120 11.69 -10.47 4.72
N GLY A 121 10.42 -10.82 4.52
CA GLY A 121 9.29 -9.94 4.80
C GLY A 121 9.12 -8.83 3.77
N LYS A 122 8.38 -7.78 4.13
CA LYS A 122 7.96 -6.74 3.20
C LYS A 122 9.12 -5.80 2.81
N ARG A 123 9.39 -5.63 1.51
CA ARG A 123 10.32 -4.63 0.96
C ARG A 123 9.70 -3.94 -0.24
N LYS A 124 10.03 -2.65 -0.41
CA LYS A 124 9.70 -1.88 -1.62
C LYS A 124 10.89 -1.96 -2.56
N ILE A 125 10.71 -2.61 -3.71
CA ILE A 125 11.78 -2.88 -4.68
C ILE A 125 11.58 -1.98 -5.89
N VAL A 126 12.67 -1.33 -6.32
CA VAL A 126 12.70 -0.47 -7.51
C VAL A 126 13.39 -1.23 -8.64
N PHE A 127 12.65 -1.48 -9.71
CA PHE A 127 13.17 -2.04 -10.94
C PHE A 127 13.54 -0.89 -11.91
N PRO A 128 14.76 -0.89 -12.47
CA PRO A 128 15.26 0.20 -13.29
C PRO A 128 14.62 0.25 -14.70
N SER A 129 14.03 -0.86 -15.15
CA SER A 129 13.32 -0.98 -16.43
C SER A 129 11.93 -1.56 -16.21
N LYS A 130 10.93 -1.02 -16.91
CA LYS A 130 9.55 -1.55 -16.95
C LYS A 130 9.38 -2.76 -17.85
N ASP A 131 10.35 -3.03 -18.72
CA ASP A 131 10.33 -4.14 -19.67
C ASP A 131 11.25 -5.29 -19.24
N ALA A 132 11.67 -5.32 -17.97
CA ALA A 132 12.49 -6.43 -17.49
C ALA A 132 11.74 -7.75 -17.63
N ASP A 133 12.44 -8.72 -18.23
CA ASP A 133 12.01 -10.09 -18.39
C ASP A 133 12.06 -10.86 -17.07
N HIS A 134 11.79 -12.16 -17.13
CA HIS A 134 11.80 -13.02 -15.96
C HIS A 134 13.16 -13.07 -15.27
N ASN A 135 14.25 -13.17 -16.03
CA ASN A 135 15.59 -13.20 -15.45
C ASN A 135 15.94 -11.85 -14.78
N GLY A 136 15.56 -10.73 -15.39
CA GLY A 136 15.71 -9.40 -14.81
C GLY A 136 14.94 -9.23 -13.50
N LEU A 137 13.71 -9.76 -13.44
CA LEU A 137 12.90 -9.80 -12.21
C LEU A 137 13.59 -10.64 -11.12
N VAL A 138 13.95 -11.89 -11.43
CA VAL A 138 14.63 -12.82 -10.49
C VAL A 138 15.90 -12.18 -9.92
N LYS A 139 16.76 -11.63 -10.77
CA LYS A 139 18.00 -10.98 -10.35
C LYS A 139 17.78 -9.86 -9.34
N HIS A 140 16.76 -9.02 -9.55
CA HIS A 140 16.44 -7.93 -8.63
C HIS A 140 15.81 -8.42 -7.33
N LEU A 141 14.98 -9.47 -7.39
CA LEU A 141 14.40 -10.09 -6.20
C LEU A 141 15.49 -10.75 -5.36
N GLU A 142 16.42 -11.48 -5.94
CA GLU A 142 17.55 -12.10 -5.23
C GLU A 142 18.55 -11.09 -4.70
N ALA A 143 18.79 -9.99 -5.42
CA ALA A 143 19.59 -8.88 -4.90
C ALA A 143 18.92 -8.22 -3.69
N SER A 144 17.59 -8.12 -3.72
CA SER A 144 16.80 -7.55 -2.63
C SER A 144 16.54 -8.54 -1.49
N TYR A 145 16.62 -9.84 -1.74
CA TYR A 145 16.42 -10.91 -0.77
C TYR A 145 17.47 -12.00 -0.99
N PRO A 146 18.70 -11.85 -0.46
CA PRO A 146 19.79 -12.80 -0.71
C PRO A 146 19.45 -14.25 -0.35
N LYS A 147 18.67 -14.45 0.72
CA LYS A 147 18.19 -15.77 1.17
C LYS A 147 17.24 -16.45 0.18
N LEU A 148 16.69 -15.75 -0.81
CA LEU A 148 15.80 -16.35 -1.81
C LEU A 148 16.51 -17.39 -2.68
N LYS A 149 17.82 -17.24 -2.91
CA LYS A 149 18.64 -18.15 -3.72
C LYS A 149 18.64 -19.58 -3.20
N SER A 150 18.58 -19.77 -1.88
CA SER A 150 18.50 -21.10 -1.26
C SER A 150 17.10 -21.71 -1.28
N GLY A 151 16.08 -20.98 -1.77
CA GLY A 151 14.68 -21.43 -1.78
C GLY A 151 14.33 -22.43 -2.87
N GLY A 152 15.23 -22.68 -3.83
CA GLY A 152 15.01 -23.61 -4.94
C GLY A 152 13.98 -23.10 -5.96
N GLY A 153 13.97 -21.79 -6.18
CA GLY A 153 12.96 -21.08 -6.97
C GLY A 153 11.82 -20.50 -6.12
N PHE A 154 10.90 -19.81 -6.77
CA PHE A 154 9.78 -19.15 -6.11
C PHE A 154 8.55 -19.06 -7.02
N GLU A 155 7.40 -18.84 -6.41
CA GLU A 155 6.21 -18.37 -7.09
C GLU A 155 5.73 -17.05 -6.50
N LEU A 156 4.99 -16.28 -7.30
CA LEU A 156 4.37 -15.03 -6.86
C LEU A 156 2.91 -15.29 -6.53
N LEU A 157 2.45 -14.74 -5.41
CA LEU A 157 1.07 -14.82 -4.97
C LEU A 157 0.49 -13.44 -4.71
N LYS A 158 -0.83 -13.32 -4.82
CA LYS A 158 -1.57 -12.15 -4.33
C LYS A 158 -2.49 -12.55 -3.18
N GLY A 159 -2.75 -11.62 -2.27
CA GLY A 159 -3.82 -11.77 -1.31
C GLY A 159 -5.19 -11.64 -1.99
N ILE A 160 -6.08 -12.61 -1.75
CA ILE A 160 -7.47 -12.59 -2.25
C ILE A 160 -8.48 -12.36 -1.12
N GLY A 161 -9.60 -11.74 -1.47
CA GLY A 161 -10.63 -11.33 -0.53
C GLY A 161 -10.41 -9.93 0.06
N GLY A 162 -11.47 -9.38 0.64
CA GLY A 162 -11.47 -8.09 1.34
C GLY A 162 -11.49 -8.25 2.87
N GLY A 163 -11.37 -7.12 3.57
CA GLY A 163 -11.45 -7.07 5.04
C GLY A 163 -10.12 -6.88 5.75
N SER A 164 -10.21 -6.64 7.06
CA SER A 164 -9.05 -6.54 7.95
C SER A 164 -8.66 -7.93 8.44
N GLY A 165 -7.42 -8.37 8.21
CA GLY A 165 -6.90 -9.63 8.72
C GLY A 165 -6.06 -10.44 7.72
N ALA A 166 -5.77 -11.68 8.09
CA ALA A 166 -5.01 -12.61 7.27
C ALA A 166 -5.86 -13.10 6.08
N ARG A 167 -5.46 -12.73 4.86
CA ARG A 167 -6.11 -13.11 3.62
C ARG A 167 -5.54 -14.40 3.07
N ASN A 168 -6.33 -15.14 2.28
CA ASN A 168 -5.80 -16.27 1.54
C ASN A 168 -4.86 -15.79 0.44
N LEU A 169 -3.82 -16.57 0.15
CA LEU A 169 -2.90 -16.33 -0.94
C LEU A 169 -3.29 -17.18 -2.15
N GLU A 170 -3.32 -16.56 -3.32
CA GLU A 170 -3.55 -17.21 -4.60
C GLU A 170 -2.32 -17.04 -5.49
N SER A 171 -1.83 -18.14 -6.07
CA SER A 171 -0.72 -18.14 -7.00
C SER A 171 -1.07 -17.37 -8.26
N LEU A 172 -0.18 -16.49 -8.70
CA LEU A 172 -0.32 -15.80 -9.97
C LEU A 172 0.04 -16.75 -11.11
N PRO A 173 -0.77 -16.79 -12.19
CA PRO A 173 -0.44 -17.60 -13.34
C PRO A 173 0.87 -17.13 -13.97
N LEU A 174 1.63 -18.07 -14.51
CA LEU A 174 2.86 -17.79 -15.25
C LEU A 174 2.51 -17.37 -16.68
N GLY A 175 3.21 -16.36 -17.20
CA GLY A 175 3.22 -16.08 -18.63
C GLY A 175 4.04 -17.12 -19.40
N SER A 176 3.98 -17.07 -20.73
CA SER A 176 4.74 -17.97 -21.62
C SER A 176 6.27 -17.94 -21.36
N ASN A 177 6.79 -16.79 -20.93
CA ASN A 177 8.20 -16.60 -20.59
C ASN A 177 8.41 -16.37 -19.07
N GLY A 178 7.51 -16.89 -18.23
CA GLY A 178 7.50 -16.63 -16.79
C GLY A 178 6.96 -15.25 -16.43
N TYR A 179 7.40 -14.70 -15.29
CA TYR A 179 6.97 -13.39 -14.81
C TYR A 179 7.85 -12.28 -15.39
N SER A 180 7.34 -11.46 -16.31
CA SER A 180 7.95 -10.18 -16.68
C SER A 180 7.26 -9.01 -15.96
N ILE A 181 7.95 -7.89 -15.80
CA ILE A 181 7.35 -6.69 -15.17
C ILE A 181 6.13 -6.22 -15.96
N ARG A 182 6.21 -6.23 -17.28
CA ARG A 182 5.11 -5.88 -18.16
C ARG A 182 3.90 -6.80 -17.96
N TYR A 183 4.12 -8.11 -17.89
CA TYR A 183 3.05 -9.08 -17.63
C TYR A 183 2.37 -8.86 -16.27
N LEU A 184 3.14 -8.62 -15.21
CA LEU A 184 2.60 -8.33 -13.87
C LEU A 184 1.76 -7.03 -13.86
N ARG A 185 2.23 -5.99 -14.55
CA ARG A 185 1.58 -4.67 -14.54
C ARG A 185 0.36 -4.59 -15.46
N GLU A 186 0.48 -5.08 -16.68
CA GLU A 186 -0.48 -4.84 -17.77
C GLU A 186 -1.40 -6.03 -17.98
N THR A 187 -0.92 -7.27 -17.82
CA THR A 187 -1.73 -8.46 -18.05
C THR A 187 -2.44 -8.92 -16.79
N LEU A 188 -1.74 -8.97 -15.66
CA LEU A 188 -2.32 -9.37 -14.36
C LEU A 188 -2.88 -8.19 -13.56
N CYS A 189 -2.64 -6.95 -13.99
CA CYS A 189 -3.18 -5.73 -13.39
C CYS A 189 -3.00 -5.67 -11.86
N ILE A 190 -1.82 -6.06 -11.35
CA ILE A 190 -1.56 -6.15 -9.90
C ILE A 190 -1.73 -4.81 -9.16
N GLY A 191 -1.50 -3.69 -9.86
CA GLY A 191 -1.70 -2.35 -9.34
C GLY A 191 -0.82 -2.07 -8.10
N GLN A 192 -1.46 -1.76 -6.97
CA GLN A 192 -0.80 -1.44 -5.69
C GLN A 192 -0.80 -2.61 -4.70
N ALA A 193 -1.33 -3.78 -5.08
CA ALA A 193 -1.38 -4.93 -4.19
C ALA A 193 0.05 -5.42 -3.88
N VAL A 194 0.29 -5.85 -2.64
CA VAL A 194 1.58 -6.48 -2.28
C VAL A 194 1.68 -7.84 -2.95
N LEU A 195 2.80 -8.09 -3.62
CA LEU A 195 3.14 -9.42 -4.14
C LEU A 195 3.87 -10.23 -3.09
N TYR A 196 3.37 -11.43 -2.81
CA TYR A 196 4.01 -12.35 -1.89
C TYR A 196 4.92 -13.29 -2.67
N ILE A 197 6.17 -13.40 -2.24
CA ILE A 197 7.14 -14.32 -2.81
C ILE A 197 7.16 -15.54 -1.89
N LYS A 198 6.89 -16.73 -2.44
CA LYS A 198 6.92 -17.98 -1.69
C LYS A 198 7.99 -18.89 -2.29
N PRO A 199 8.94 -19.40 -1.47
CA PRO A 199 9.92 -20.37 -1.97
C PRO A 199 9.21 -21.64 -2.41
N LEU A 200 9.75 -22.35 -3.41
CA LEU A 200 9.13 -23.56 -3.93
C LEU A 200 9.56 -24.83 -3.19
N GLN A 201 10.84 -24.94 -2.85
CA GLN A 201 11.43 -26.21 -2.43
C GLN A 201 11.82 -26.20 -0.95
N VAL A 202 12.50 -25.13 -0.50
CA VAL A 202 13.16 -25.11 0.81
C VAL A 202 12.61 -23.97 1.66
N LYS A 203 12.37 -24.26 2.94
CA LYS A 203 12.04 -23.24 3.94
C LYS A 203 13.26 -22.35 4.17
N LEU A 204 13.06 -21.04 4.05
CA LEU A 204 14.13 -20.07 4.24
C LEU A 204 14.49 -19.91 5.71
N ASP A 205 15.77 -19.66 5.95
CA ASP A 205 16.32 -19.41 7.27
C ASP A 205 15.75 -18.11 7.88
N MET A 206 15.31 -18.22 9.14
CA MET A 206 14.73 -17.13 9.93
C MET A 206 15.72 -16.50 10.91
N THR A 207 17.00 -16.87 10.85
CA THR A 207 18.04 -16.23 11.67
C THR A 207 18.08 -14.74 11.36
N PRO A 208 18.05 -13.85 12.38
CA PRO A 208 18.10 -12.41 12.17
C PRO A 208 19.28 -12.01 11.28
N GLU A 209 19.04 -11.14 10.30
CA GLU A 209 20.15 -10.49 9.62
C GLU A 209 20.64 -9.34 10.51
N ASP A 210 21.96 -9.22 10.67
CA ASP A 210 22.60 -8.08 11.34
C ASP A 210 22.49 -6.84 10.45
N VAL A 211 21.26 -6.33 10.31
CA VAL A 211 21.00 -5.09 9.62
C VAL A 211 21.15 -3.98 10.65
N ASN A 212 22.21 -3.18 10.52
CA ASN A 212 22.46 -2.02 11.36
C ASN A 212 21.25 -1.06 11.25
N TYR A 213 20.42 -1.04 12.29
CA TYR A 213 19.19 -0.25 12.32
C TYR A 213 19.54 1.23 12.45
N VAL A 214 19.68 1.93 11.32
CA VAL A 214 19.61 3.40 11.33
C VAL A 214 18.14 3.77 11.44
N CYS A 215 17.69 4.01 12.67
CA CYS A 215 16.41 4.65 12.93
C CYS A 215 16.46 6.07 12.35
N ILE A 216 15.71 6.31 11.27
CA ILE A 216 15.34 7.66 10.84
C ILE A 216 14.17 8.10 11.73
N ASN A 217 14.49 8.91 12.74
CA ASN A 217 13.53 9.64 13.58
C ASN A 217 13.08 10.92 12.87
#